data_AF-A0A8H4JKB8-F1
#
_entry.id   AF-A0A8H4JKB8-F1
#
_cell.length_a   1.000
_cell.length_b   1.000
_cell.length_c   1.000
_cell.angle_alpha   90.00
_cell.angle_beta   90.00
_cell.angle_gamma   90.00
#
_symmetry.space_group_name_H-M   'P 1'
#
loop_
_entity.id
_entity.type
_entity.pdbx_description
1 polymer ?
#
loop_
_entity_poly.entity_id
_entity_poly.type
_entity_poly.pdbx_seq_one_letter_code
_entity_poly.pdbx_strand_id
1 'polypeptide(L)'
;MKKLSGWRKTALYLTILATILTIFLVTALIISLHVVNGGGASIFEETAILSGSCDKISRANLWIHLTINIIGTGLLGSSNFFMQVLVAPTRQDVDRAHAAKRWVEIGVHSIHNFRFLSKRRIFLWALFSLTSIPLHLVFNGSVLESKATNGFVAIMVSETFLDDARFTLPSVTTSSNYTYPPNSDSTPNRTIRSIKSSLNEEFWERLEFQDCMRRYNDLEVLMLNHRHVVMVMSNQNNTPSSQWTRSNVVTVNNGWYDFDATNSL
;
A
#
# COMPACT_ATOMS: atom_id res chain seq x y z
N MET A 1 -49.48 -22.35 5.97
CA MET A 1 -48.07 -21.92 6.17
C MET A 1 -47.86 -21.54 7.63
N LYS A 2 -46.99 -22.23 8.37
CA LYS A 2 -46.74 -21.90 9.80
C LYS A 2 -46.06 -20.53 9.89
N LYS A 3 -46.69 -19.53 10.53
CA LYS A 3 -46.06 -18.23 10.81
C LYS A 3 -44.79 -18.47 11.63
N LEU A 4 -43.60 -18.10 11.12
CA LEU A 4 -42.39 -18.08 11.93
C LEU A 4 -42.57 -17.05 13.07
N SER A 5 -42.26 -17.43 14.31
CA SER A 5 -42.36 -16.54 15.48
C SER A 5 -41.01 -15.88 15.80
N GLY A 6 -41.06 -14.62 16.24
CA GLY A 6 -39.95 -13.86 16.85
C GLY A 6 -38.58 -14.12 16.22
N TRP A 7 -37.67 -14.66 17.02
CA TRP A 7 -36.26 -14.90 16.67
C TRP A 7 -36.04 -15.78 15.44
N ARG A 8 -37.01 -16.65 15.07
CA ARG A 8 -36.88 -17.51 13.88
C ARG A 8 -36.99 -16.71 12.57
N LYS A 9 -37.78 -15.62 12.58
CA LYS A 9 -37.82 -14.68 11.46
C LYS A 9 -36.50 -13.93 11.34
N THR A 10 -35.97 -13.43 12.46
CA THR A 10 -34.66 -12.78 12.51
C THR A 10 -33.56 -13.71 12.01
N ALA A 11 -33.56 -14.96 12.48
CA ALA A 11 -32.64 -15.99 12.00
C ALA A 11 -32.72 -16.16 10.48
N LEU A 12 -33.93 -16.25 9.92
CA LEU A 12 -34.13 -16.37 8.47
C LEU A 12 -33.57 -15.16 7.70
N TYR A 13 -33.88 -13.93 8.13
CA TYR A 13 -33.34 -12.72 7.50
C TYR A 13 -31.82 -12.65 7.58
N LEU A 14 -31.23 -12.94 8.74
CA LEU A 14 -29.78 -12.95 8.93
C LEU A 14 -29.10 -14.06 8.13
N THR A 15 -29.73 -15.25 8.00
CA THR A 15 -29.19 -16.30 7.13
C THR A 15 -29.18 -15.86 5.67
N ILE A 16 -30.28 -15.27 5.18
CA ILE A 16 -30.35 -14.79 3.79
C ILE A 16 -29.29 -13.71 3.56
N LEU A 17 -29.21 -12.73 4.46
CA LEU A 17 -28.20 -11.67 4.38
C LEU A 17 -26.78 -12.24 4.38
N ALA A 18 -26.45 -13.10 5.35
CA ALA A 18 -25.13 -13.73 5.44
C ALA A 18 -24.79 -14.53 4.16
N THR A 19 -25.75 -15.31 3.62
CA THR A 19 -25.52 -16.06 2.39
C THR A 19 -25.23 -15.15 1.20
N ILE A 20 -26.02 -14.09 1.00
CA ILE A 20 -25.81 -13.11 -0.08
C ILE A 20 -24.43 -12.46 0.04
N LEU A 21 -24.08 -12.01 1.25
CA LEU A 21 -22.78 -11.38 1.52
C LEU A 21 -21.62 -12.34 1.27
N THR A 22 -21.72 -13.60 1.73
CA THR A 22 -20.68 -14.61 1.47
C THR A 22 -20.55 -14.94 -0.01
N ILE A 23 -21.65 -15.04 -0.76
CA ILE A 23 -21.62 -15.30 -2.21
C ILE A 23 -20.97 -14.13 -2.94
N PHE A 24 -21.30 -12.89 -2.55
CA PHE A 24 -20.69 -11.70 -3.12
C PHE A 24 -19.16 -11.70 -2.92
N LEU A 25 -18.71 -11.95 -1.69
CA LEU A 25 -17.30 -11.99 -1.34
C LEU A 25 -16.54 -13.13 -2.04
N VAL A 26 -17.12 -14.33 -2.11
CA VAL A 26 -16.53 -15.49 -2.79
C VAL A 26 -16.46 -15.26 -4.30
N THR A 27 -17.52 -14.69 -4.90
CA THR A 27 -17.51 -14.34 -6.34
C THR A 27 -16.44 -13.31 -6.66
N ALA A 28 -16.31 -12.27 -5.82
CA ALA A 28 -15.25 -11.27 -5.96
C ALA A 28 -13.86 -11.92 -5.90
N LEU A 29 -13.63 -12.81 -4.93
CA LEU A 29 -12.37 -13.55 -4.79
C LEU A 29 -12.06 -14.40 -6.03
N ILE A 30 -13.05 -15.14 -6.54
CA ILE A 30 -12.89 -16.00 -7.72
C ILE A 30 -12.56 -15.15 -8.96
N ILE A 31 -13.24 -14.02 -9.16
CA ILE A 31 -12.95 -13.11 -10.27
C ILE A 31 -11.52 -12.58 -10.15
N SER A 32 -11.11 -12.13 -8.96
CA SER A 32 -9.74 -11.68 -8.72
C SER A 32 -8.71 -12.76 -9.06
N LEU A 33 -8.93 -14.01 -8.63
CA LEU A 33 -8.04 -15.14 -8.94
C LEU A 33 -7.98 -15.47 -10.45
N HIS A 34 -9.10 -15.36 -11.17
CA HIS A 34 -9.10 -15.60 -12.61
C HIS A 34 -8.39 -14.48 -13.39
N VAL A 35 -8.50 -13.23 -12.95
CA VAL A 35 -7.76 -12.11 -13.53
C VAL A 35 -6.24 -12.32 -13.36
N VAL A 36 -5.79 -12.79 -12.20
CA VAL A 36 -4.38 -13.16 -11.94
C VAL A 36 -3.89 -14.22 -12.94
N ASN A 37 -4.66 -15.30 -13.10
CA ASN A 37 -4.27 -16.44 -13.96
C ASN A 37 -4.23 -16.11 -15.46
N GLY A 38 -5.02 -15.12 -15.93
CA GLY A 38 -5.03 -14.69 -17.33
C GLY A 38 -3.84 -13.83 -17.74
N GLY A 39 -3.14 -13.22 -16.79
CA GLY A 39 -2.01 -12.29 -17.01
C GLY A 39 -0.63 -12.90 -16.81
N GLY A 40 -0.52 -14.19 -16.48
CA GLY A 40 0.75 -14.82 -16.08
C GLY A 40 1.24 -14.38 -14.69
N ALA A 41 0.37 -13.73 -13.91
CA ALA A 41 0.71 -13.19 -12.60
C ALA A 41 0.69 -14.29 -11.54
N SER A 42 1.65 -14.27 -10.63
CA SER A 42 1.75 -15.26 -9.54
C SER A 42 0.72 -15.02 -8.42
N ILE A 43 0.46 -16.00 -7.55
CA ILE A 43 -0.48 -15.89 -6.41
C ILE A 43 -0.09 -14.76 -5.43
N PHE A 44 1.17 -14.31 -5.47
CA PHE A 44 1.73 -13.22 -4.67
C PHE A 44 1.82 -11.88 -5.41
N GLU A 45 1.33 -11.83 -6.65
CA GLU A 45 1.41 -10.63 -7.49
C GLU A 45 0.13 -9.80 -7.36
N GLU A 46 0.31 -8.53 -7.00
CA GLU A 46 -0.80 -7.58 -6.83
C GLU A 46 -1.49 -7.36 -8.19
N THR A 47 -2.79 -7.66 -8.26
CA THR A 47 -3.58 -7.33 -9.44
C THR A 47 -4.09 -5.91 -9.33
N ALA A 48 -3.70 -5.07 -10.29
CA ALA A 48 -4.22 -3.72 -10.41
C ALA A 48 -5.70 -3.76 -10.83
N ILE A 49 -6.61 -3.65 -9.86
CA ILE A 49 -8.06 -3.64 -10.10
C ILE A 49 -8.51 -2.34 -10.77
N LEU A 50 -7.88 -1.22 -10.40
CA LEU A 50 -8.18 0.11 -10.93
C LEU A 50 -6.89 0.93 -11.03
N SER A 51 -6.67 1.56 -12.18
CA SER A 51 -5.57 2.51 -12.40
C SER A 51 -6.13 3.85 -12.85
N GLY A 52 -5.52 4.95 -12.41
CA GLY A 52 -6.02 6.30 -12.68
C GLY A 52 -5.37 7.36 -11.81
N SER A 53 -6.00 8.55 -11.77
CA SER A 53 -5.49 9.65 -10.93
C SER A 53 -5.59 9.30 -9.45
N CYS A 54 -4.61 9.79 -8.66
CA CYS A 54 -4.54 9.54 -7.21
C CYS A 54 -5.87 9.85 -6.49
N ASP A 55 -6.53 10.95 -6.83
CA ASP A 55 -7.81 11.34 -6.20
C ASP A 55 -8.98 10.41 -6.54
N LYS A 56 -8.98 9.81 -7.75
CA LYS A 56 -10.00 8.86 -8.14
C LYS A 56 -9.77 7.52 -7.44
N ILE A 57 -8.52 7.05 -7.42
CA ILE A 57 -8.13 5.81 -6.75
C ILE A 57 -8.37 5.90 -5.25
N SER A 58 -7.95 6.99 -4.61
CA SER A 58 -8.10 7.18 -3.16
C SER A 58 -9.58 7.23 -2.75
N ARG A 59 -10.44 7.91 -3.52
CA ARG A 59 -11.89 7.88 -3.27
C ARG A 59 -12.49 6.50 -3.48
N ALA A 60 -12.09 5.79 -4.54
CA ALA A 60 -12.57 4.43 -4.78
C ALA A 60 -12.13 3.48 -3.65
N ASN A 61 -10.87 3.57 -3.23
CA ASN A 61 -10.31 2.80 -2.12
C ASN A 61 -11.09 3.02 -0.83
N LEU A 62 -11.40 4.28 -0.49
CA LEU A 62 -12.22 4.63 0.67
C LEU A 62 -13.60 3.95 0.60
N TRP A 63 -14.29 4.05 -0.53
CA TRP A 63 -15.61 3.43 -0.69
C TRP A 63 -15.56 1.90 -0.62
N ILE A 64 -14.55 1.28 -1.21
CA ILE A 64 -14.34 -0.17 -1.17
C ILE A 64 -14.12 -0.63 0.27
N HIS A 65 -13.21 0.01 1.02
CA HIS A 65 -12.98 -0.32 2.43
C HIS A 65 -14.22 -0.08 3.29
N LEU A 66 -14.99 0.97 3.03
CA LEU A 66 -16.24 1.22 3.74
C LEU A 66 -17.25 0.09 3.50
N THR A 67 -17.44 -0.33 2.24
CA THR A 67 -18.31 -1.45 1.89
C THR A 67 -17.86 -2.75 2.56
N ILE A 68 -16.56 -3.07 2.51
CA ILE A 68 -16.01 -4.26 3.15
C ILE A 68 -16.29 -4.26 4.65
N ASN A 69 -16.08 -3.14 5.33
CA ASN A 69 -16.33 -3.04 6.78
C ASN A 69 -17.82 -3.17 7.14
N ILE A 70 -18.72 -2.61 6.32
CA ILE A 70 -20.17 -2.78 6.52
C ILE A 70 -20.56 -4.26 6.38
N ILE A 71 -20.08 -4.93 5.33
CA ILE A 71 -20.32 -6.35 5.07
C ILE A 71 -19.75 -7.20 6.21
N GLY A 72 -18.50 -6.94 6.60
CA GLY A 72 -17.80 -7.64 7.68
C GLY A 72 -18.54 -7.52 9.01
N THR A 73 -18.96 -6.30 9.37
CA THR A 73 -19.75 -6.04 10.59
C THR A 73 -21.08 -6.79 10.55
N GLY A 74 -21.78 -6.78 9.41
CA GLY A 74 -23.04 -7.51 9.23
C GLY A 74 -22.89 -9.01 9.39
N LEU A 75 -21.83 -9.61 8.83
CA LEU A 75 -21.55 -11.04 8.95
C LEU A 75 -21.12 -11.41 10.38
N LEU A 76 -20.31 -10.57 11.03
CA LEU A 76 -19.91 -10.75 12.42
C LEU A 76 -21.12 -10.68 13.36
N GLY A 77 -22.00 -9.70 13.17
CA GLY A 77 -23.24 -9.56 13.92
C GLY A 77 -24.18 -10.74 13.72
N SER A 78 -24.33 -11.21 12.47
CA SER A 78 -25.13 -12.39 12.15
C SER A 78 -24.56 -13.65 12.82
N SER A 79 -23.24 -13.84 12.72
CA SER A 79 -22.55 -14.97 13.35
C SER A 79 -22.70 -14.95 14.86
N ASN A 80 -22.58 -13.77 15.49
CA ASN A 80 -22.81 -13.59 16.92
C ASN A 80 -24.23 -13.98 17.34
N PHE A 81 -25.24 -13.56 16.57
CA PHE A 81 -26.63 -13.98 16.80
C PHE A 81 -26.79 -15.52 16.75
N PHE A 82 -26.26 -16.18 15.71
CA PHE A 82 -26.35 -17.65 15.62
C PHE A 82 -25.58 -18.35 16.73
N MET A 83 -24.42 -17.82 17.10
CA MET A 83 -23.63 -18.32 18.22
C MET A 83 -24.42 -18.23 19.54
N GLN A 84 -25.13 -17.12 19.81
CA GLN A 84 -25.99 -16.99 20.99
C GLN A 84 -27.12 -18.03 20.99
N VAL A 85 -27.77 -18.25 19.84
CA VAL A 85 -28.83 -19.25 19.68
C VAL A 85 -28.30 -20.67 19.91
N LEU A 86 -27.06 -20.97 19.50
CA LEU A 86 -26.44 -22.30 19.67
C LEU A 86 -26.05 -22.58 21.14
N VAL A 87 -25.67 -21.54 21.88
CA VAL A 87 -25.27 -21.64 23.30
C VAL A 87 -26.48 -21.63 24.24
N ALA A 88 -27.63 -21.15 23.78
CA ALA A 88 -28.86 -21.14 24.57
C ALA A 88 -29.27 -22.56 25.00
N PRO A 89 -29.38 -22.83 26.32
CA PRO A 89 -29.79 -24.15 26.82
C PRO A 89 -31.27 -24.41 26.52
N THR A 90 -31.62 -25.65 26.18
CA THR A 90 -33.03 -26.04 26.07
C THR A 90 -33.61 -26.33 27.44
N ARG A 91 -34.94 -26.35 27.57
CA ARG A 91 -35.61 -26.73 28.83
C ARG A 91 -35.13 -28.09 29.36
N GLN A 92 -34.98 -29.08 28.48
CA GLN A 92 -34.44 -30.39 28.84
C GLN A 92 -33.00 -30.33 29.35
N ASP A 93 -32.17 -29.43 28.82
CA ASP A 93 -30.80 -29.25 29.28
C ASP A 93 -30.76 -28.61 30.68
N VAL A 94 -31.67 -27.66 30.95
CA VAL A 94 -31.83 -27.03 32.27
C VAL A 94 -32.32 -28.06 33.30
N ASP A 95 -33.33 -28.86 32.96
CA ASP A 95 -33.87 -29.88 33.87
C ASP A 95 -32.80 -30.93 34.23
N ARG A 96 -32.00 -31.36 33.25
CA ARG A 96 -30.87 -32.29 33.47
C ARG A 96 -29.80 -31.68 34.38
N ALA A 97 -29.49 -30.39 34.22
CA ALA A 97 -28.51 -29.71 35.06
C ALA A 97 -29.00 -29.54 36.50
N HIS A 98 -30.26 -29.16 36.68
CA HIS A 98 -30.89 -29.03 38.00
C HIS A 98 -30.98 -30.38 38.72
N ALA A 99 -31.29 -31.48 38.01
CA ALA A 99 -31.25 -32.83 38.57
C ALA A 99 -29.85 -33.21 39.10
N ALA A 100 -28.79 -32.67 38.48
CA ALA A 100 -27.40 -32.85 38.92
C ALA A 100 -26.93 -31.79 39.95
N LYS A 101 -27.84 -30.99 40.53
CA LYS A 101 -27.55 -29.89 41.46
C LYS A 101 -26.57 -28.84 40.89
N ARG A 102 -26.65 -28.56 39.59
CA ARG A 102 -25.83 -27.55 38.89
C ARG A 102 -26.69 -26.44 38.33
N TRP A 103 -26.14 -25.23 38.26
CA TRP A 103 -26.77 -24.09 37.58
C TRP A 103 -26.33 -23.99 36.11
N VAL A 104 -27.16 -23.32 35.31
CA VAL A 104 -26.91 -23.01 33.90
C VAL A 104 -27.19 -21.53 33.68
N GLU A 105 -26.36 -20.87 32.88
CA GLU A 105 -26.52 -19.45 32.59
C GLU A 105 -27.46 -19.26 31.40
N ILE A 106 -28.48 -18.41 31.55
CA ILE A 106 -29.53 -18.20 30.53
C ILE A 106 -29.44 -16.75 30.04
N GLY A 107 -29.47 -16.55 28.73
CA GLY A 107 -29.50 -15.21 28.12
C GLY A 107 -28.13 -14.53 28.01
N VAL A 108 -27.04 -15.23 28.35
CA VAL A 108 -25.66 -14.76 28.20
C VAL A 108 -24.84 -15.69 27.31
N HIS A 109 -23.83 -15.13 26.65
CA HIS A 109 -22.93 -15.88 25.77
C HIS A 109 -21.88 -16.64 26.59
N SER A 110 -22.30 -17.75 27.20
CA SER A 110 -21.48 -18.47 28.17
C SER A 110 -20.84 -19.74 27.61
N ILE A 111 -19.51 -19.76 27.57
CA ILE A 111 -18.73 -20.96 27.23
C ILE A 111 -18.88 -22.04 28.31
N HIS A 112 -19.22 -21.66 29.55
CA HIS A 112 -19.46 -22.62 30.64
C HIS A 112 -20.63 -23.57 30.32
N ASN A 113 -21.62 -23.11 29.53
CA ASN A 113 -22.74 -23.94 29.09
C ASN A 113 -22.32 -25.07 28.14
N PHE A 114 -21.12 -25.06 27.56
CA PHE A 114 -20.66 -26.10 26.63
C PHE A 114 -20.64 -27.48 27.28
N ARG A 115 -20.45 -27.54 28.61
CA ARG A 115 -20.47 -28.81 29.36
C ARG A 115 -21.81 -29.53 29.29
N PHE A 116 -22.91 -28.83 29.00
CA PHE A 116 -24.26 -29.38 28.95
C PHE A 116 -24.84 -29.47 27.54
N LEU A 117 -24.20 -28.82 26.57
CA LEU A 117 -24.63 -28.79 25.16
C LEU A 117 -24.13 -30.01 24.39
N SER A 118 -24.83 -30.35 23.30
CA SER A 118 -24.38 -31.42 22.41
C SER A 118 -23.12 -31.01 21.64
N LYS A 119 -22.23 -31.99 21.39
CA LYS A 119 -20.97 -31.77 20.62
C LYS A 119 -21.22 -31.10 19.27
N ARG A 120 -22.35 -31.37 18.63
CA ARG A 120 -22.76 -30.75 17.36
C ARG A 120 -22.96 -29.24 17.48
N ARG A 121 -23.61 -28.75 18.55
CA ARG A 121 -23.81 -27.31 18.78
C ARG A 121 -22.49 -26.59 19.04
N ILE A 122 -21.61 -27.22 19.81
CA ILE A 122 -20.27 -26.71 20.11
C ILE A 122 -19.45 -26.62 18.82
N PHE A 123 -19.48 -27.67 17.98
CA PHE A 123 -18.79 -27.67 16.70
C PHE A 123 -19.29 -26.55 15.77
N LEU A 124 -20.61 -26.38 15.63
CA LEU A 124 -21.17 -25.30 14.82
C LEU A 124 -20.83 -23.91 15.38
N TRP A 125 -20.85 -23.74 16.70
CA TRP A 125 -20.44 -22.50 17.34
C TRP A 125 -18.97 -22.18 17.05
N ALA A 126 -18.09 -23.18 17.18
CA ALA A 126 -16.67 -23.05 16.89
C ALA A 126 -16.43 -22.71 15.42
N LEU A 127 -17.19 -23.33 14.50
CA LEU A 127 -17.13 -23.02 13.08
C LEU A 127 -17.51 -21.57 12.79
N PHE A 128 -18.60 -21.05 13.38
CA PHE A 128 -18.99 -19.64 13.21
C PHE A 128 -17.94 -18.68 13.80
N SER A 129 -17.40 -19.00 14.98
CA SER A 129 -16.37 -18.17 15.61
C SER A 129 -15.08 -18.15 14.79
N LEU A 130 -14.64 -19.31 14.30
CA LEU A 130 -13.38 -19.47 13.58
C LEU A 130 -13.46 -18.97 12.14
N THR A 131 -14.66 -18.91 11.53
CA THR A 131 -14.81 -18.39 10.17
C THR A 131 -15.05 -16.89 10.15
N SER A 132 -15.87 -16.35 11.06
CA SER A 132 -16.23 -14.92 11.02
C SER A 132 -15.05 -13.96 11.27
N ILE A 133 -14.15 -14.30 12.21
CA ILE A 133 -13.03 -13.43 12.58
C ILE A 133 -11.96 -13.39 11.48
N PRO A 134 -11.42 -14.54 10.98
CA PRO A 134 -10.40 -14.52 9.93
C PRO A 134 -10.95 -13.97 8.62
N LEU A 135 -12.22 -14.25 8.30
CA LEU A 135 -12.84 -13.71 7.09
C LEU A 135 -12.89 -12.17 7.15
N HIS A 136 -13.26 -11.59 8.28
CA HIS A 136 -13.23 -10.13 8.45
C HIS A 136 -11.82 -9.55 8.26
N LEU A 137 -10.80 -10.20 8.83
CA LEU A 137 -9.41 -9.74 8.74
C LEU A 137 -8.85 -9.86 7.32
N VAL A 138 -9.06 -11.01 6.67
CA VAL A 138 -8.56 -11.25 5.30
C VAL A 138 -9.17 -10.26 4.32
N PHE A 139 -10.47 -9.99 4.39
CA PHE A 139 -11.09 -9.01 3.50
C PHE A 139 -10.69 -7.56 3.81
N ASN A 140 -10.38 -7.24 5.07
CA ASN A 140 -9.87 -5.91 5.40
C ASN A 140 -8.49 -5.64 4.78
N GLY A 141 -7.65 -6.68 4.68
CA GLY A 141 -6.32 -6.61 4.08
C GLY A 141 -6.22 -6.98 2.60
N SER A 142 -7.31 -7.39 1.94
CA SER A 142 -7.26 -7.88 0.56
C SER A 142 -7.22 -6.76 -0.50
N VAL A 143 -7.51 -5.53 -0.11
CA VAL A 143 -7.49 -4.36 -1.00
C VAL A 143 -6.44 -3.40 -0.48
N LEU A 144 -5.50 -3.03 -1.34
CA LEU A 144 -4.40 -2.14 -1.04
C LEU A 144 -4.40 -1.01 -2.08
N GLU A 145 -4.15 0.21 -1.60
CA GLU A 145 -3.87 1.37 -2.45
C GLU A 145 -2.35 1.55 -2.54
N SER A 146 -1.82 1.45 -3.74
CA SER A 146 -0.41 1.76 -4.03
C SER A 146 -0.32 3.09 -4.77
N LYS A 147 0.53 4.00 -4.27
CA LYS A 147 0.83 5.29 -4.90
C LYS A 147 2.23 5.23 -5.48
N ALA A 148 2.35 5.41 -6.79
CA ALA A 148 3.64 5.56 -7.43
C ALA A 148 4.22 6.96 -7.13
N THR A 149 5.48 7.02 -6.73
CA THR A 149 6.23 8.27 -6.60
C THR A 149 7.10 8.48 -7.84
N ASN A 150 7.28 9.74 -8.24
CA ASN A 150 8.18 10.12 -9.30
C ASN A 150 9.63 10.03 -8.81
N GLY A 151 10.41 9.12 -9.39
CA GLY A 151 11.86 9.14 -9.22
C GLY A 151 12.45 10.41 -9.84
N PHE A 152 13.24 11.15 -9.06
CA PHE A 152 13.92 12.35 -9.50
C PHE A 152 15.43 12.20 -9.58
N VAL A 153 16.05 13.12 -10.32
CA VAL A 153 17.50 13.29 -10.40
C VAL A 153 17.77 14.75 -10.09
N ALA A 154 18.73 15.00 -9.20
CA ALA A 154 19.24 16.32 -8.91
C ALA A 154 20.58 16.52 -9.62
N ILE A 155 20.69 17.59 -10.40
CA ILE A 155 21.92 17.96 -11.11
C ILE A 155 22.37 19.35 -10.72
N MET A 156 23.68 19.56 -10.67
CA MET A 156 24.28 20.89 -10.51
C MET A 156 24.81 21.34 -11.86
N VAL A 157 24.46 22.57 -12.26
CA VAL A 157 24.83 23.13 -13.57
C VAL A 157 25.32 24.56 -13.43
N SER A 158 26.11 25.03 -14.40
CA SER A 158 26.44 26.45 -14.54
C SER A 158 25.26 27.24 -15.11
N GLU A 159 25.25 28.56 -14.89
CA GLU A 159 24.26 29.45 -15.52
C GLU A 159 24.20 29.29 -17.06
N THR A 160 25.37 29.12 -17.70
CA THR A 160 25.48 28.91 -19.15
C THR A 160 24.78 27.65 -19.67
N PHE A 161 24.49 26.67 -18.80
CA PHE A 161 23.74 25.47 -19.19
C PHE A 161 22.32 25.80 -19.64
N LEU A 162 21.73 26.87 -19.08
CA LEU A 162 20.39 27.36 -19.43
C LEU A 162 20.40 28.05 -20.81
N ASP A 163 21.51 28.69 -21.19
CA ASP A 163 21.69 29.44 -22.44
C ASP A 163 22.13 28.54 -23.62
N ASP A 164 21.72 27.28 -23.62
CA ASP A 164 22.04 26.26 -24.62
C ASP A 164 23.55 25.93 -24.80
N ALA A 165 24.42 26.28 -23.84
CA ALA A 165 25.83 25.90 -23.93
C ALA A 165 26.04 24.37 -23.96
N ARG A 166 27.11 23.92 -24.61
CA ARG A 166 27.51 22.51 -24.55
C ARG A 166 27.87 22.15 -23.12
N PHE A 167 27.37 21.02 -22.64
CA PHE A 167 27.68 20.51 -21.31
C PHE A 167 28.62 19.32 -21.38
N THR A 168 29.50 19.22 -20.40
CA THR A 168 30.38 18.07 -20.17
C THR A 168 30.16 17.60 -18.74
N LEU A 169 30.08 16.28 -18.57
CA LEU A 169 29.98 15.69 -17.25
C LEU A 169 31.37 15.73 -16.58
N PRO A 170 31.51 16.34 -15.40
CA PRO A 170 32.79 16.37 -14.70
C PRO A 170 33.21 14.95 -14.32
N SER A 171 34.45 14.58 -14.63
CA SER A 171 35.01 13.25 -14.31
C SER A 171 34.98 12.94 -12.81
N VAL A 172 34.93 13.97 -11.96
CA VAL A 172 34.80 13.83 -10.51
C VAL A 172 33.46 13.20 -10.07
N THR A 173 32.43 13.24 -10.92
CA THR A 173 31.09 12.71 -10.62
C THR A 173 30.82 11.32 -11.19
N THR A 174 31.75 10.75 -11.97
CA THR A 174 31.58 9.42 -12.55
C THR A 174 31.95 8.35 -11.52
N SER A 175 30.94 7.77 -10.87
CA SER A 175 31.11 6.57 -10.04
C SER A 175 31.60 5.41 -10.90
N SER A 176 32.69 4.79 -10.46
CA SER A 176 33.37 3.67 -11.11
C SER A 176 32.63 2.35 -10.88
N ASN A 177 31.65 2.04 -11.72
CA ASN A 177 31.34 0.64 -12.03
C ASN A 177 31.37 0.34 -13.53
N TYR A 178 31.66 1.35 -14.35
CA TYR A 178 31.88 1.21 -15.78
C TYR A 178 33.34 1.54 -16.07
N THR A 179 34.10 0.53 -16.51
CA THR A 179 35.52 0.60 -16.90
C THR A 179 35.77 1.43 -18.18
N TYR A 180 34.80 2.24 -18.60
CA TYR A 180 34.84 3.04 -19.80
C TYR A 180 34.32 4.45 -19.50
N PRO A 181 34.96 5.51 -20.04
CA PRO A 181 34.40 6.86 -19.98
C PRO A 181 32.94 6.80 -20.46
N PRO A 182 32.01 7.49 -19.80
CA PRO A 182 30.60 7.42 -20.16
C PRO A 182 30.44 7.85 -21.62
N ASN A 183 30.23 6.86 -22.50
CA ASN A 183 29.86 7.14 -23.88
C ASN A 183 28.62 8.05 -23.91
N SER A 184 28.41 8.73 -25.03
CA SER A 184 27.28 9.64 -25.27
C SER A 184 25.91 9.03 -24.93
N ASP A 185 25.79 7.70 -24.84
CA ASP A 185 24.55 6.96 -24.64
C ASP A 185 24.35 6.38 -23.23
N SER A 186 25.25 6.67 -22.29
CA SER A 186 25.04 6.31 -20.89
C SER A 186 23.72 6.87 -20.36
N THR A 187 23.02 6.10 -19.50
CA THR A 187 21.72 6.47 -18.94
C THR A 187 21.69 7.87 -18.31
N PRO A 188 22.72 8.30 -17.54
CA PRO A 188 22.78 9.66 -16.99
C PRO A 188 22.83 10.74 -18.08
N ASN A 189 23.61 10.51 -19.15
CA ASN A 189 23.74 11.47 -20.25
C ASN A 189 22.41 11.64 -21.00
N ARG A 190 21.67 10.54 -21.22
CA ARG A 190 20.33 10.59 -21.83
C ARG A 190 19.33 11.37 -20.96
N THR A 191 19.32 11.14 -19.65
CA THR A 191 18.45 11.88 -18.73
C THR A 191 18.80 13.37 -18.69
N ILE A 192 20.08 13.74 -18.62
CA ILE A 192 20.51 15.14 -18.60
C ILE A 192 20.19 15.84 -19.93
N ARG A 193 20.35 15.19 -21.08
CA ARG A 193 19.90 15.75 -22.37
C ARG A 193 18.40 15.98 -22.40
N SER A 194 17.62 15.02 -21.90
CA SER A 194 16.16 15.16 -21.80
C SER A 194 15.76 16.31 -20.89
N ILE A 195 16.48 16.50 -19.77
CA ILE A 195 16.29 17.64 -18.87
C ILE A 195 16.58 18.93 -19.64
N LYS A 196 17.77 19.04 -20.26
CA LYS A 196 18.18 20.23 -21.01
C LYS A 196 17.18 20.61 -22.10
N SER A 197 16.71 19.63 -22.89
CA SER A 197 15.72 19.88 -23.95
C SER A 197 14.34 20.27 -23.42
N SER A 198 14.06 20.06 -22.13
CA SER A 198 12.77 20.34 -21.51
C SER A 198 12.75 21.62 -20.68
N LEU A 199 13.89 22.30 -20.51
CA LEU A 199 14.03 23.53 -19.72
C LEU A 199 13.29 24.72 -20.37
N ASN A 200 11.96 24.68 -20.33
CA ASN A 200 11.07 25.74 -20.77
C ASN A 200 10.25 26.22 -19.56
N GLU A 201 9.93 27.52 -19.51
CA GLU A 201 9.22 28.15 -18.37
C GLU A 201 7.83 27.57 -18.10
N GLU A 202 7.21 26.88 -19.07
CA GLU A 202 5.87 26.28 -18.91
C GLU A 202 5.87 25.02 -18.01
N PHE A 203 7.00 24.33 -17.90
CA PHE A 203 7.11 23.04 -17.18
C PHE A 203 8.06 23.06 -15.99
N TRP A 204 8.77 24.17 -15.77
CA TRP A 204 9.77 24.32 -14.72
C TRP A 204 9.43 25.49 -13.80
N GLU A 205 9.47 25.23 -12.49
CA GLU A 205 9.35 26.28 -11.48
C GLU A 205 10.72 26.68 -10.95
N ARG A 206 10.94 27.98 -10.78
CA ARG A 206 12.14 28.48 -10.09
C ARG A 206 11.89 28.45 -8.58
N LEU A 207 12.77 27.75 -7.87
CA LEU A 207 12.74 27.67 -6.41
C LEU A 207 13.96 28.36 -5.80
N GLU A 208 13.74 29.06 -4.69
CA GLU A 208 14.82 29.52 -3.83
C GLU A 208 15.48 28.35 -3.12
N PHE A 209 16.76 28.48 -2.78
CA PHE A 209 17.57 27.39 -2.22
C PHE A 209 16.91 26.73 -0.99
N GLN A 210 16.39 27.53 -0.06
CA GLN A 210 15.75 27.02 1.15
C GLN A 210 14.49 26.19 0.84
N ASP A 211 13.69 26.61 -0.13
CA ASP A 211 12.46 25.90 -0.50
C ASP A 211 12.75 24.63 -1.29
N CYS A 212 13.78 24.65 -2.16
CA CYS A 212 14.29 23.46 -2.82
C CYS A 212 14.77 22.43 -1.79
N MET A 213 15.56 22.84 -0.81
CA MET A 213 16.10 21.95 0.22
C MET A 213 14.99 21.38 1.11
N ARG A 214 14.01 22.19 1.53
CA ARG A 214 12.84 21.70 2.28
C ARG A 214 12.05 20.67 1.49
N ARG A 215 11.87 20.87 0.18
CA ARG A 215 11.07 19.99 -0.66
C ARG A 215 11.76 18.66 -0.96
N TYR A 216 13.04 18.70 -1.33
CA TYR A 216 13.75 17.54 -1.84
C TYR A 216 14.52 16.73 -0.81
N ASN A 217 14.68 17.24 0.42
CA ASN A 217 15.28 16.48 1.52
C ASN A 217 14.25 15.92 2.52
N ASP A 218 12.95 16.14 2.29
CA ASP A 218 11.91 15.54 3.12
C ASP A 218 11.62 14.11 2.65
N LEU A 219 11.94 13.13 3.51
CA LEU A 219 11.71 11.70 3.25
C LEU A 219 10.28 11.26 3.54
N GLU A 220 9.47 12.09 4.22
CA GLU A 220 8.08 11.78 4.57
C GLU A 220 7.11 12.20 3.46
N VAL A 221 7.51 13.14 2.60
CA VAL A 221 6.68 13.66 1.50
C VAL A 221 6.95 12.91 0.21
N LEU A 222 5.93 12.21 -0.30
CA LEU A 222 5.99 11.55 -1.60
C LEU A 222 6.05 12.56 -2.74
N MET A 223 7.02 12.40 -3.63
CA MET A 223 7.16 13.21 -4.85
C MET A 223 6.10 12.77 -5.87
N LEU A 224 4.93 13.42 -5.86
CA LEU A 224 3.82 13.10 -6.77
C LEU A 224 3.71 14.07 -7.94
N ASN A 225 4.01 15.34 -7.71
CA ASN A 225 3.80 16.41 -8.69
C ASN A 225 5.10 16.88 -9.34
N HIS A 226 6.25 16.56 -8.76
CA HIS A 226 7.54 17.10 -9.17
C HIS A 226 8.50 15.95 -9.42
N ARG A 227 9.54 16.24 -10.20
CA ARG A 227 10.54 15.25 -10.59
C ARG A 227 11.91 15.89 -10.49
N HIS A 228 12.59 16.15 -11.59
CA HIS A 228 13.99 16.56 -11.63
C HIS A 228 14.25 17.93 -11.00
N VAL A 229 15.46 18.09 -10.45
CA VAL A 229 15.96 19.36 -9.89
C VAL A 229 17.21 19.78 -10.63
N VAL A 230 17.26 21.05 -11.02
CA VAL A 230 18.43 21.68 -11.62
C VAL A 230 18.90 22.77 -10.67
N MET A 231 20.01 22.52 -9.98
CA MET A 231 20.65 23.49 -9.10
C MET A 231 21.62 24.32 -9.94
N VAL A 232 21.29 25.61 -10.12
CA VAL A 232 22.11 26.53 -10.91
C VAL A 232 23.13 27.19 -9.99
N MET A 233 24.40 26.98 -10.26
CA MET A 233 25.50 27.61 -9.55
C MET A 233 25.85 28.92 -10.23
N SER A 234 25.72 30.02 -9.48
CA SER A 234 26.17 31.33 -9.95
C SER A 234 27.69 31.41 -9.91
N ASN A 235 28.26 32.01 -10.95
CA ASN A 235 29.70 32.17 -11.07
C ASN A 235 30.18 33.27 -10.10
N GLN A 236 30.58 32.90 -8.88
CA GLN A 236 31.23 33.85 -7.99
C GLN A 236 32.64 34.17 -8.51
N ASN A 237 32.77 35.32 -9.15
CA ASN A 237 34.03 36.04 -9.39
C ASN A 237 35.09 35.38 -10.27
N ASN A 238 34.76 34.86 -11.47
CA ASN A 238 35.78 34.52 -12.48
C ASN A 238 36.97 33.72 -11.93
N THR A 239 36.78 32.96 -10.84
CA THR A 239 37.78 31.98 -10.46
C THR A 239 37.82 31.04 -11.65
N PRO A 240 38.99 30.86 -12.30
CA PRO A 240 39.13 29.78 -13.24
C PRO A 240 38.54 28.56 -12.56
N SER A 241 37.81 27.74 -13.29
CA SER A 241 37.54 26.36 -12.89
C SER A 241 38.90 25.68 -12.72
N SER A 242 39.60 25.98 -11.64
CA SER A 242 40.73 25.22 -11.15
C SER A 242 40.20 23.82 -11.12
N GLN A 243 40.88 22.93 -11.84
CA GLN A 243 40.42 21.56 -12.05
C GLN A 243 40.12 20.97 -10.68
N TRP A 244 38.83 20.90 -10.34
CA TRP A 244 38.42 20.37 -9.06
C TRP A 244 38.85 18.90 -9.06
N THR A 245 39.65 18.51 -8.08
CA THR A 245 39.99 17.11 -7.87
C THR A 245 38.95 16.49 -6.94
N ARG A 246 38.82 15.17 -6.93
CA ARG A 246 37.89 14.49 -6.01
C ARG A 246 38.15 14.86 -4.56
N SER A 247 39.43 15.03 -4.20
CA SER A 247 39.85 15.47 -2.86
C SER A 247 39.28 16.82 -2.42
N ASN A 248 38.88 17.68 -3.38
CA ASN A 248 38.29 18.98 -3.09
C ASN A 248 36.76 18.93 -2.91
N VAL A 249 36.10 17.87 -3.39
CA VAL A 249 34.63 17.78 -3.45
C VAL A 249 34.07 16.68 -2.53
N VAL A 250 34.79 15.57 -2.41
CA VAL A 250 34.38 14.41 -1.61
C VAL A 250 35.12 14.43 -0.28
N THR A 251 34.46 14.86 0.78
CA THR A 251 35.03 14.98 2.13
C THR A 251 35.11 13.66 2.89
N VAL A 252 34.49 12.59 2.38
CA VAL A 252 34.42 11.27 3.02
C VAL A 252 34.75 10.16 2.01
N ASN A 253 35.69 9.28 2.34
CA ASN A 253 36.05 8.16 1.48
C ASN A 253 35.00 7.05 1.62
N ASN A 254 34.21 6.84 0.57
CA ASN A 254 33.06 5.90 0.59
C ASN A 254 33.47 4.42 0.45
N GLY A 255 34.77 4.12 0.27
CA GLY A 255 35.27 2.74 0.09
C GLY A 255 35.16 2.19 -1.34
N TRP A 256 34.84 3.03 -2.33
CA TRP A 256 34.71 2.66 -3.75
C TRP A 256 35.94 3.07 -4.56
N TYR A 257 36.27 2.30 -5.62
CA TYR A 257 37.43 2.51 -6.51
C TYR A 257 37.22 3.64 -7.54
N ASP A 258 36.89 4.85 -7.09
CA ASP A 258 36.60 5.97 -7.99
C ASP A 258 37.86 6.57 -8.65
N PHE A 259 37.77 6.99 -9.91
CA PHE A 259 38.86 7.64 -10.63
C PHE A 259 39.04 9.10 -10.19
N ASP A 260 40.25 9.46 -9.73
CA ASP A 260 40.60 10.85 -9.44
C ASP A 260 41.15 11.52 -10.70
N ALA A 261 40.23 11.99 -11.55
CA ALA A 261 40.58 12.73 -12.76
C ALA A 261 40.21 14.21 -12.57
N THR A 262 41.20 15.08 -12.81
CA THR A 262 41.01 16.53 -12.91
C THR A 262 39.97 16.84 -13.98
N ASN A 263 38.93 17.61 -13.63
CA ASN A 263 37.94 18.07 -14.60
C ASN A 263 38.62 18.79 -15.76
N SER A 264 38.56 18.21 -16.97
CA SER A 264 38.93 18.91 -18.20
C SER A 264 37.78 19.84 -18.58
N LEU A 265 38.06 21.15 -18.66
CA LEU A 265 37.19 22.12 -19.31
C LEU A 265 36.99 21.77 -20.78
#